data_AF-A0A7X4CTQ5-F1
#
_entry.id   AF-A0A7X4CTQ5-F1
#
_cell.length_a   1.000
_cell.length_b   1.000
_cell.length_c   1.000
_cell.angle_alpha   90.00
_cell.angle_beta   90.00
_cell.angle_gamma   90.00
#
_symmetry.space_group_name_H-M   'P 1'
#
loop_
_entity.id
_entity.type
_entity.pdbx_description
1 polymer ?
#
loop_
_entity_poly.entity_id
_entity_poly.type
_entity_poly.pdbx_seq_one_letter_code
_entity_poly.pdbx_strand_id
1 'polypeptide(L)'
;TRGESAASEKPDTAHGIYYLNNLFFDSGDGPPAIVDWQMSGPSNPLLDVAFFLSRSVTSGVRREMEREAVETYWEALRLAGVDGFGLETCWRHYRMSMLFSLLFMVNGAGALGSGDRLDRQGFEAILRRVTAAVDELDAAEFVPGRRRLLSVGSAISVLSRLAAGSTMGYGGGKRS
;
A
#
# COMPACT_ATOMS: atom_id res chain seq x y z
N THR A 1 -12.30 -39.09 -0.34
CA THR A 1 -12.20 -37.67 -0.74
C THR A 1 -11.29 -36.98 0.26
N ARG A 2 -10.01 -36.78 -0.11
CA ARG A 2 -9.01 -36.13 0.75
C ARG A 2 -9.40 -34.67 0.94
N GLY A 3 -9.57 -34.25 2.19
CA GLY A 3 -9.81 -32.86 2.54
C GLY A 3 -8.63 -32.00 2.14
N GLU A 4 -8.93 -30.89 1.48
CA GLU A 4 -8.01 -29.77 1.33
C GLU A 4 -7.64 -29.29 2.73
N SER A 5 -6.43 -29.62 3.17
CA SER A 5 -5.84 -29.00 4.35
C SER A 5 -5.62 -27.55 4.00
N ALA A 6 -6.48 -26.65 4.52
CA ALA A 6 -6.16 -25.24 4.60
C ALA A 6 -4.81 -25.14 5.33
N ALA A 7 -3.74 -24.90 4.58
CA ALA A 7 -2.45 -24.57 5.16
C ALA A 7 -2.72 -23.42 6.14
N SER A 8 -2.31 -23.58 7.39
CA SER A 8 -2.35 -22.51 8.37
C SER A 8 -1.49 -21.38 7.80
N GLU A 9 -2.12 -20.38 7.19
CA GLU A 9 -1.49 -19.16 6.70
C GLU A 9 -0.94 -18.44 7.94
N LYS A 10 0.26 -18.83 8.36
CA LYS A 10 0.98 -18.07 9.37
C LYS A 10 1.34 -16.73 8.75
N PRO A 11 1.01 -15.62 9.40
CA PRO A 11 1.37 -14.30 8.91
C PRO A 11 2.90 -14.19 8.82
N ASP A 12 3.39 -13.58 7.74
CA ASP A 12 4.80 -13.29 7.56
C ASP A 12 5.18 -12.00 8.29
N THR A 13 6.44 -11.82 8.64
CA THR A 13 6.89 -10.57 9.27
C THR A 13 7.23 -9.56 8.18
N ALA A 14 6.46 -8.47 8.11
CA ALA A 14 6.76 -7.35 7.22
C ALA A 14 7.42 -6.21 7.98
N HIS A 15 8.14 -5.37 7.24
CA HIS A 15 8.58 -4.05 7.65
C HIS A 15 7.39 -3.10 7.85
N GLY A 16 6.35 -3.21 7.01
CA GLY A 16 5.07 -2.50 7.14
C GLY A 16 5.06 -1.11 6.52
N ILE A 17 6.23 -0.50 6.33
CA ILE A 17 6.43 0.75 5.57
C ILE A 17 7.67 0.67 4.68
N TYR A 18 7.74 -0.36 3.85
CA TYR A 18 8.87 -0.60 2.95
C TYR A 18 8.74 0.23 1.65
N TYR A 19 9.30 1.44 1.62
CA TYR A 19 9.32 2.33 0.45
C TYR A 19 10.63 3.11 0.39
N LEU A 20 10.95 3.74 -0.76
CA LEU A 20 12.27 4.31 -1.04
C LEU A 20 12.82 5.27 0.01
N ASN A 21 11.97 6.01 0.74
CA ASN A 21 12.46 6.94 1.78
C ASN A 21 13.06 6.23 2.99
N ASN A 22 12.78 4.94 3.15
CA ASN A 22 13.27 4.09 4.23
C ASN A 22 14.42 3.17 3.79
N LEU A 23 14.93 3.34 2.57
CA LEU A 23 16.02 2.54 2.00
C LEU A 23 17.25 3.42 1.73
N PHE A 24 18.37 3.03 2.30
CA PHE A 24 19.66 3.68 2.08
C PHE A 24 20.58 2.75 1.28
N PHE A 25 20.98 3.22 0.11
CA PHE A 25 21.88 2.51 -0.78
C PHE A 25 23.30 3.03 -0.57
N ASP A 26 24.25 2.11 -0.40
CA ASP A 26 25.67 2.46 -0.51
C ASP A 26 26.09 2.47 -2.00
N SER A 27 27.24 3.06 -2.28
CA SER A 27 27.90 3.12 -3.59
C SER A 27 28.37 1.77 -4.15
N GLY A 28 28.34 0.70 -3.36
CA GLY A 28 28.65 -0.66 -3.79
C GLY A 28 27.39 -1.49 -4.09
N ASP A 29 27.59 -2.71 -4.59
CA ASP A 29 26.50 -3.63 -4.98
C ASP A 29 25.87 -4.40 -3.79
N GLY A 30 25.95 -3.82 -2.58
CA GLY A 30 25.40 -4.42 -1.36
C GLY A 30 23.88 -4.24 -1.23
N PRO A 31 23.21 -5.03 -0.37
CA PRO A 31 21.80 -4.80 -0.06
C PRO A 31 21.61 -3.42 0.61
N PRO A 32 20.45 -2.76 0.41
CA PRO A 32 20.18 -1.50 1.07
C PRO A 32 20.05 -1.68 2.58
N ALA A 33 20.47 -0.66 3.34
CA ALA A 33 20.09 -0.55 4.74
C ALA A 33 18.63 -0.12 4.85
N ILE A 34 17.86 -0.87 5.65
CA ILE A 34 16.42 -0.64 5.86
C ILE A 34 16.24 -0.02 7.24
N VAL A 35 15.58 1.13 7.29
CA VAL A 35 15.31 1.87 8.54
C VAL A 35 13.82 2.04 8.77
N ASP A 36 13.46 2.53 9.95
CA ASP A 36 12.08 2.87 10.33
C ASP A 36 11.14 1.64 10.42
N TRP A 37 11.45 0.77 11.38
CA TRP A 37 10.73 -0.47 11.67
C TRP A 37 9.47 -0.27 12.54
N GLN A 38 8.96 0.95 12.67
CA GLN A 38 7.88 1.28 13.62
C GLN A 38 6.54 0.57 13.33
N MET A 39 6.33 0.11 12.09
CA MET A 39 5.14 -0.63 11.66
C MET A 39 5.41 -2.12 11.41
N SER A 40 6.56 -2.62 11.85
CA SER A 40 6.93 -4.00 11.62
C SER A 40 6.08 -4.98 12.43
N GLY A 41 5.76 -6.13 11.84
CA GLY A 41 4.98 -7.15 12.52
C GLY A 41 4.36 -8.20 11.60
N PRO A 42 3.59 -9.14 12.18
CA PRO A 42 2.90 -10.18 11.43
C PRO A 42 1.87 -9.59 10.47
N SER A 43 1.94 -9.96 9.20
CA SER A 43 1.14 -9.38 8.13
C SER A 43 0.98 -10.31 6.92
N ASN A 44 0.32 -9.79 5.89
CA ASN A 44 0.29 -10.41 4.58
C ASN A 44 1.72 -10.46 3.99
N PRO A 45 2.19 -11.60 3.45
CA PRO A 45 3.56 -11.74 2.97
C PRO A 45 3.93 -10.77 1.85
N LEU A 46 2.97 -10.34 1.03
CA LEU A 46 3.23 -9.41 -0.07
C LEU A 46 3.01 -7.95 0.33
N LEU A 47 2.88 -7.64 1.63
CA LEU A 47 2.64 -6.28 2.13
C LEU A 47 3.74 -5.32 1.66
N ASP A 48 5.00 -5.66 1.92
CA ASP A 48 6.14 -4.80 1.60
C ASP A 48 6.35 -4.65 0.09
N VAL A 49 6.13 -5.72 -0.68
CA VAL A 49 6.20 -5.69 -2.16
C VAL A 49 5.15 -4.74 -2.72
N ALA A 50 3.89 -4.86 -2.27
CA ALA A 50 2.81 -3.99 -2.72
C ALA A 50 3.02 -2.54 -2.28
N PHE A 51 3.49 -2.32 -1.06
CA PHE A 51 3.75 -0.99 -0.54
C PHE A 51 4.86 -0.29 -1.32
N PHE A 52 5.97 -0.98 -1.58
CA PHE A 52 7.06 -0.46 -2.39
C PHE A 52 6.58 -0.10 -3.79
N LEU A 53 5.98 -1.04 -4.52
CA LEU A 53 5.61 -0.85 -5.92
C LEU A 53 4.53 0.23 -6.12
N SER A 54 3.67 0.46 -5.13
CA SER A 54 2.64 1.51 -5.21
C SER A 54 3.12 2.90 -4.80
N ARG A 55 4.23 3.00 -4.05
CA ARG A 55 4.70 4.26 -3.42
C ARG A 55 6.02 4.76 -4.00
N SER A 56 6.93 3.85 -4.28
CA SER A 56 8.32 4.12 -4.67
C SER A 56 8.51 4.36 -6.16
N VAL A 57 7.67 3.74 -7.00
CA VAL A 57 7.82 3.82 -8.46
C VAL A 57 6.63 4.51 -9.11
N THR A 58 6.76 4.82 -10.40
CA THR A 58 5.64 5.34 -11.19
C THR A 58 4.69 4.20 -11.56
N SER A 59 3.43 4.52 -11.91
CA SER A 59 2.46 3.49 -12.34
C SER A 59 2.92 2.72 -13.59
N GLY A 60 3.68 3.36 -14.49
CA GLY A 60 4.26 2.69 -15.67
C GLY A 60 5.27 1.63 -15.27
N VAL A 61 6.26 2.03 -14.47
CA VAL A 61 7.30 1.14 -13.94
C VAL A 61 6.70 -0.03 -13.15
N ARG A 62 5.71 0.26 -12.27
CA ARG A 62 4.97 -0.79 -11.54
C ARG A 62 4.40 -1.85 -12.50
N ARG A 63 3.68 -1.44 -13.55
CA ARG A 63 3.03 -2.37 -14.49
C ARG A 63 4.03 -3.26 -15.21
N GLU A 64 5.21 -2.72 -15.52
CA GLU A 64 6.26 -3.46 -16.22
C GLU A 64 6.86 -4.55 -15.32
N MET A 65 7.05 -4.28 -14.02
CA MET A 65 7.79 -5.18 -13.12
C MET A 65 6.95 -5.98 -12.14
N GLU A 66 5.68 -5.66 -11.91
CA GLU A 66 4.93 -6.22 -10.77
C GLU A 66 4.77 -7.74 -10.83
N ARG A 67 4.66 -8.32 -12.03
CA ARG A 67 4.59 -9.76 -12.20
C ARG A 67 5.91 -10.43 -11.83
N GLU A 68 7.01 -9.94 -12.40
CA GLU A 68 8.36 -10.43 -12.11
C GLU A 68 8.74 -10.27 -10.63
N ALA A 69 8.36 -9.15 -10.01
CA ALA A 69 8.61 -8.91 -8.59
C ALA A 69 7.87 -9.92 -7.70
N VAL A 70 6.59 -10.20 -8.00
CA VAL A 70 5.80 -11.20 -7.27
C VAL A 70 6.33 -12.61 -7.51
N GLU A 71 6.75 -12.93 -8.73
CA GLU A 71 7.37 -14.22 -9.07
C GLU A 71 8.70 -14.42 -8.34
N THR A 72 9.55 -13.39 -8.30
CA THR A 72 10.82 -13.40 -7.58
C THR A 72 10.60 -13.62 -6.08
N TYR A 73 9.64 -12.90 -5.49
CA TYR A 73 9.30 -13.06 -4.07
C TYR A 73 8.72 -14.46 -3.79
N TRP A 74 7.85 -14.97 -4.66
CA TRP A 74 7.32 -16.33 -4.59
C TRP A 74 8.43 -17.39 -4.62
N GLU A 75 9.37 -17.28 -5.56
CA GLU A 75 10.47 -18.23 -5.67
C GLU A 75 11.38 -18.17 -4.42
N ALA A 76 11.61 -16.98 -3.87
CA ALA A 76 12.35 -16.84 -2.62
C ALA A 76 11.65 -17.55 -1.43
N LEU A 77 10.33 -17.40 -1.30
CA LEU A 77 9.54 -18.14 -0.30
C LEU A 77 9.64 -19.66 -0.51
N ARG A 78 9.53 -20.11 -1.76
CA ARG A 78 9.62 -21.52 -2.13
C ARG A 78 10.99 -22.11 -1.77
N LEU A 79 12.07 -21.39 -2.07
CA LEU A 79 13.45 -21.78 -1.73
C LEU A 79 13.70 -21.79 -0.22
N ALA A 80 12.99 -20.96 0.55
CA ALA A 80 13.01 -20.95 2.00
C ALA A 80 12.19 -22.10 2.63
N GLY A 81 11.54 -22.94 1.83
CA GLY A 81 10.75 -24.08 2.31
C GLY A 81 9.33 -23.73 2.74
N VAL A 82 8.80 -22.59 2.29
CA VAL A 82 7.39 -22.23 2.53
C VAL A 82 6.52 -23.01 1.54
N ASP A 83 5.77 -23.98 2.06
CA ASP A 83 4.84 -24.81 1.29
C ASP A 83 3.41 -24.23 1.26
N GLY A 84 2.60 -24.67 0.29
CA GLY A 84 1.18 -24.28 0.18
C GLY A 84 0.93 -22.88 -0.39
N PHE A 85 1.99 -22.15 -0.72
CA PHE A 85 1.94 -20.79 -1.25
C PHE A 85 2.26 -20.78 -2.76
N GLY A 86 1.25 -21.02 -3.59
CA GLY A 86 1.40 -20.99 -5.07
C GLY A 86 1.52 -19.57 -5.62
N LEU A 87 2.05 -19.42 -6.84
CA LEU A 87 2.22 -18.12 -7.49
C LEU A 87 0.91 -17.31 -7.60
N GLU A 88 -0.21 -17.97 -7.94
CA GLU A 88 -1.52 -17.32 -7.97
C GLU A 88 -1.98 -16.84 -6.59
N THR A 89 -1.60 -17.56 -5.53
CA THR A 89 -1.84 -17.12 -4.15
C THR A 89 -0.97 -15.90 -3.83
N CYS A 90 0.33 -15.89 -4.18
CA CYS A 90 1.17 -14.69 -4.06
C CYS A 90 0.54 -13.49 -4.78
N TRP A 91 0.09 -13.68 -6.02
CA TRP A 91 -0.55 -12.63 -6.79
C TRP A 91 -1.82 -12.10 -6.13
N ARG A 92 -2.68 -12.99 -5.59
CA ARG A 92 -3.86 -12.61 -4.81
C ARG A 92 -3.47 -11.79 -3.58
N HIS A 93 -2.44 -12.20 -2.84
CA HIS A 93 -1.94 -11.49 -1.66
C HIS A 93 -1.37 -10.11 -2.02
N TYR A 94 -0.61 -9.99 -3.10
CA TYR A 94 -0.11 -8.72 -3.62
C TYR A 94 -1.24 -7.75 -3.95
N ARG A 95 -2.27 -8.22 -4.68
CA ARG A 95 -3.45 -7.41 -5.01
C ARG A 95 -4.18 -6.96 -3.75
N MET A 96 -4.42 -7.86 -2.79
CA MET A 96 -5.04 -7.53 -1.52
C MET A 96 -4.23 -6.47 -0.73
N SER A 97 -2.90 -6.59 -0.71
CA SER A 97 -2.01 -5.68 0.01
C SER A 97 -2.02 -4.25 -0.55
N MET A 98 -2.44 -4.02 -1.79
CA MET A 98 -2.63 -2.66 -2.34
C MET A 98 -3.65 -1.83 -1.56
N LEU A 99 -4.63 -2.48 -0.94
CA LEU A 99 -5.61 -1.82 -0.09
C LEU A 99 -4.97 -1.21 1.16
N PHE A 100 -3.89 -1.82 1.67
CA PHE A 100 -3.15 -1.25 2.79
C PHE A 100 -2.44 0.04 2.39
N SER A 101 -1.81 0.10 1.21
CA SER A 101 -1.22 1.34 0.69
C SER A 101 -2.24 2.46 0.57
N LEU A 102 -3.46 2.13 0.12
CA LEU A 102 -4.55 3.10 0.04
C LEU A 102 -4.97 3.57 1.43
N LEU A 103 -5.20 2.65 2.37
CA LEU A 103 -5.58 2.97 3.74
C LEU A 103 -4.51 3.84 4.42
N PHE A 104 -3.23 3.50 4.26
CA PHE A 104 -2.12 4.28 4.80
C PHE A 104 -2.15 5.72 4.27
N MET A 105 -2.39 5.89 2.98
CA MET A 105 -2.52 7.22 2.38
C MET A 105 -3.72 7.98 2.89
N VAL A 106 -4.89 7.35 2.99
CA VAL A 106 -6.11 7.98 3.51
C VAL A 106 -5.89 8.49 4.94
N ASN A 107 -5.24 7.71 5.80
CA ASN A 107 -4.91 8.13 7.15
C ASN A 107 -3.91 9.28 7.16
N GLY A 108 -2.88 9.22 6.32
CA GLY A 108 -1.90 10.30 6.16
C GLY A 108 -2.51 11.62 5.68
N ALA A 109 -3.58 11.58 4.87
CA ALA A 109 -4.29 12.78 4.42
C ALA A 109 -4.86 13.61 5.58
N GLY A 110 -5.35 12.94 6.63
CA GLY A 110 -5.87 13.61 7.82
C GLY A 110 -4.81 14.37 8.61
N ALA A 111 -3.55 13.95 8.51
CA ALA A 111 -2.41 14.56 9.18
C ALA A 111 -1.79 15.72 8.38
N LEU A 112 -2.07 15.84 7.07
CA LEU A 112 -1.42 16.83 6.21
C LEU A 112 -1.83 18.28 6.47
N GLY A 113 -2.94 18.54 7.18
CA GLY A 113 -3.31 19.85 7.72
C GLY A 113 -3.00 21.05 6.79
N SER A 114 -2.65 22.19 7.38
CA SER A 114 -2.18 23.39 6.66
C SER A 114 -0.71 23.28 6.22
N GLY A 115 -0.31 22.15 5.65
CA GLY A 115 1.04 21.91 5.14
C GLY A 115 1.36 22.66 3.83
N ASP A 116 2.65 22.70 3.47
CA ASP A 116 3.14 23.43 2.31
C ASP A 116 2.63 22.83 0.98
N ARG A 117 2.56 23.68 -0.07
CA ARG A 117 2.04 23.28 -1.38
C ARG A 117 2.80 22.11 -2.00
N LEU A 118 4.12 22.04 -1.79
CA LEU A 118 4.98 20.98 -2.34
C LEU A 118 4.67 19.63 -1.69
N ASP A 119 4.49 19.59 -0.37
CA ASP A 119 4.10 18.39 0.38
C ASP A 119 2.75 17.86 -0.09
N ARG A 120 1.81 18.78 -0.33
CA ARG A 120 0.49 18.42 -0.86
C ARG A 120 0.55 17.87 -2.28
N GLN A 121 1.32 18.47 -3.19
CA GLN A 121 1.47 17.97 -4.56
C GLN A 121 2.13 16.58 -4.59
N GLY A 122 3.19 16.38 -3.80
CA GLY A 122 3.86 15.09 -3.67
C GLY A 122 2.90 14.03 -3.14
N PHE A 123 2.15 14.35 -2.09
CA PHE A 123 1.15 13.46 -1.54
C PHE A 123 0.04 13.11 -2.54
N GLU A 124 -0.55 14.11 -3.21
CA GLU A 124 -1.57 13.90 -4.24
C GLU A 124 -1.06 13.01 -5.38
N ALA A 125 0.19 13.20 -5.80
CA ALA A 125 0.82 12.37 -6.83
C ALA A 125 0.96 10.91 -6.38
N ILE A 126 1.32 10.65 -5.12
CA ILE A 126 1.37 9.26 -4.63
C ILE A 126 -0.03 8.68 -4.46
N LEU A 127 -1.00 9.46 -3.95
CA LEU A 127 -2.38 8.99 -3.77
C LEU A 127 -2.98 8.56 -5.11
N ARG A 128 -2.72 9.32 -6.19
CA ARG A 128 -3.15 8.95 -7.55
C ARG A 128 -2.53 7.62 -8.01
N ARG A 129 -1.22 7.42 -7.77
CA ARG A 129 -0.53 6.16 -8.11
C ARG A 129 -1.12 4.96 -7.38
N VAL A 130 -1.31 5.09 -6.06
CA VAL A 130 -1.90 4.04 -5.22
C VAL A 130 -3.33 3.72 -5.64
N THR A 131 -4.16 4.75 -5.89
CA THR A 131 -5.55 4.54 -6.30
C THR A 131 -5.65 3.91 -7.68
N ALA A 132 -4.78 4.30 -8.62
CA ALA A 132 -4.69 3.66 -9.92
C ALA A 132 -4.29 2.18 -9.81
N ALA A 133 -3.32 1.85 -8.95
CA ALA A 133 -2.93 0.45 -8.72
C ALA A 133 -4.09 -0.39 -8.16
N VAL A 134 -4.86 0.15 -7.21
CA VAL A 134 -6.05 -0.53 -6.65
C VAL A 134 -7.10 -0.83 -7.73
N ASP A 135 -7.34 0.12 -8.64
CA ASP A 135 -8.31 -0.02 -9.74
C ASP A 135 -7.80 -0.99 -10.82
N GLU A 136 -6.57 -0.80 -11.30
CA GLU A 136 -5.93 -1.63 -12.33
C GLU A 136 -5.81 -3.11 -11.91
N LEU A 137 -5.68 -3.37 -10.60
CA LEU A 137 -5.59 -4.72 -10.03
C LEU A 137 -6.93 -5.28 -9.55
N ASP A 138 -8.06 -4.58 -9.72
CA ASP A 138 -9.37 -4.92 -9.11
C ASP A 138 -9.23 -5.31 -7.62
N ALA A 139 -8.36 -4.61 -6.88
CA ALA A 139 -8.09 -4.93 -5.49
C ALA A 139 -9.30 -4.63 -4.58
N ALA A 140 -10.22 -3.79 -5.04
CA ALA A 140 -11.49 -3.52 -4.36
C ALA A 140 -12.35 -4.79 -4.18
N GLU A 141 -12.03 -5.88 -4.88
CA GLU A 141 -12.72 -7.15 -4.68
C GLU A 141 -12.63 -7.74 -3.30
N PHE A 142 -11.54 -7.44 -2.60
CA PHE A 142 -11.27 -7.98 -1.28
C PHE A 142 -11.94 -7.19 -0.16
N VAL A 143 -12.65 -6.10 -0.47
CA VAL A 143 -13.40 -5.31 0.52
C VAL A 143 -14.79 -5.92 0.73
N PRO A 144 -15.16 -6.33 1.96
CA PRO A 144 -16.47 -6.91 2.23
C PRO A 144 -17.64 -5.96 1.88
N GLY A 145 -18.70 -6.51 1.29
CA GLY A 145 -19.97 -5.78 1.08
C GLY A 145 -20.07 -4.94 -0.21
N ARG A 146 -19.43 -5.36 -1.32
CA ARG A 146 -19.48 -4.68 -2.64
C ARG A 146 -20.88 -4.10 -2.97
N ARG A 147 -21.07 -2.81 -2.70
CA ARG A 147 -21.85 -1.90 -3.55
C ARG A 147 -20.84 -0.90 -4.08
N ARG A 148 -20.35 -1.15 -5.31
CA ARG A 148 -19.44 -0.30 -6.11
C ARG A 148 -18.67 0.72 -5.27
N LEU A 149 -17.49 0.33 -4.78
CA LEU A 149 -16.56 1.31 -4.26
C LEU A 149 -16.32 2.35 -5.35
N LEU A 150 -16.62 3.57 -4.96
CA LEU A 150 -16.45 4.83 -5.65
C LEU A 150 -15.23 4.80 -6.59
N SER A 151 -15.44 5.18 -7.86
CA SER A 151 -14.36 5.34 -8.84
C SER A 151 -13.20 6.17 -8.28
N VAL A 152 -12.01 6.09 -8.85
CA VAL A 152 -10.83 6.91 -8.49
C VAL A 152 -11.20 8.37 -8.18
N GLY A 153 -12.05 8.99 -9.01
CA GLY A 153 -12.52 10.36 -8.82
C GLY A 153 -13.40 10.57 -7.59
N SER A 154 -14.14 9.55 -7.18
CA SER A 154 -15.01 9.57 -6.02
C SER A 154 -14.27 9.29 -4.71
N ALA A 155 -13.24 8.42 -4.71
CA ALA A 155 -12.32 8.27 -3.57
C ALA A 155 -11.54 9.58 -3.32
N ILE A 156 -10.99 10.18 -4.39
CA ILE A 156 -10.36 11.51 -4.33
C ILE A 156 -11.36 12.55 -3.81
N SER A 157 -12.61 12.56 -4.30
CA SER A 157 -13.63 13.53 -3.85
C SER A 157 -14.03 13.35 -2.39
N VAL A 158 -14.10 12.11 -1.88
CA VAL A 158 -14.35 11.85 -0.45
C VAL A 158 -13.19 12.35 0.40
N LEU A 159 -11.95 12.09 -0.02
CA LEU A 159 -10.75 12.53 0.68
C LEU A 159 -10.58 14.05 0.63
N SER A 160 -10.87 14.69 -0.49
CA SER A 160 -10.89 16.16 -0.61
C SER A 160 -11.97 16.78 0.29
N ARG A 161 -13.14 16.15 0.44
CA ARG A 161 -14.18 16.61 1.37
C ARG A 161 -13.77 16.46 2.83
N LEU A 162 -13.07 15.38 3.18
CA LEU A 162 -12.55 15.18 4.53
C LEU A 162 -11.43 16.19 4.86
N ALA A 163 -10.52 16.46 3.91
CA ALA A 163 -9.49 17.49 4.06
C ALA A 163 -10.06 18.92 4.13
N ALA A 164 -11.15 19.21 3.39
CA ALA A 164 -11.84 20.49 3.43
C ALA A 164 -12.79 20.67 4.63
N GLY A 165 -13.28 19.58 5.23
CA GLY A 165 -14.10 19.63 6.44
C GLY A 165 -13.32 20.03 7.69
N SER A 166 -12.01 19.79 7.70
CA SER A 166 -11.11 20.14 8.81
C SER A 166 -10.85 21.64 8.95
N THR A 167 -11.22 22.47 7.96
CA THR A 167 -10.98 23.93 7.98
C THR A 167 -12.18 24.73 8.52
N MET A 168 -13.31 24.10 8.85
CA MET A 168 -14.51 24.78 9.34
C MET A 168 -14.77 24.46 10.82
N GLY A 169 -13.90 24.96 11.70
CA GLY A 169 -13.99 24.68 13.13
C GLY A 169 -13.21 25.62 14.05
N TYR A 170 -13.00 26.88 13.69
CA TYR A 170 -12.61 27.91 14.68
C TYR A 170 -13.10 29.29 14.21
N GLY A 171 -14.31 29.64 14.64
CA GLY A 171 -14.98 30.88 14.24
C GLY A 171 -16.11 31.26 15.21
N GLY A 172 -15.82 31.27 16.50
CA GLY A 172 -16.62 31.96 17.52
C GLY A 172 -15.62 32.75 18.38
N GLY A 173 -15.57 34.07 18.33
CA GLY A 173 -16.67 34.98 18.50
C GLY A 173 -16.57 35.55 19.91
N LYS A 174 -15.92 36.72 20.06
CA LYS A 174 -16.18 37.63 21.18
C LYS A 174 -16.07 39.07 20.68
N ARG A 175 -17.25 39.68 20.52
CA ARG A 175 -17.45 41.12 20.72
C ARG A 175 -17.43 41.37 22.23
N SER A 176 -16.61 42.31 22.67
CA SER A 176 -16.90 43.30 23.72
C SER A 176 -15.74 44.29 23.73
#